data_AF-X1SID6-F1
#
_entry.id   AF-X1SID6-F1
#
_cell.length_a   1.000
_cell.length_b   1.000
_cell.length_c   1.000
_cell.angle_alpha   90.00
_cell.angle_beta   90.00
_cell.angle_gamma   90.00
#
_symmetry.space_group_name_H-M   'P 1'
#
loop_
_entity.id
_entity.type
_entity.pdbx_description
1 polymer ?
#
loop_
_entity_poly.entity_id
_entity_poly.type
_entity_poly.pdbx_seq_one_letter_code
_entity_poly.pdbx_strand_id
1 'polypeptide(L)'
;GSQSESLLQKKRRRFLRTHFKKTHVLPNIGIIILSLLYGAQDEKDPLGKSICIAAMMGLDTDCNCGNIGAVLGVQLGAENILPKWKDPLQDTFATYVKGHEKWKITELAQRITNVGKLIVKEKCKDQVKIL
;
A
#
# COMPACT_ATOMS: atom_id res chain seq x y z
N GLY A 1 26.55 -13.39 26.43
CA GLY A 1 27.27 -12.13 26.64
C GLY A 1 26.43 -10.98 26.11
N SER A 2 25.77 -10.23 26.99
CA SER A 2 24.98 -9.06 26.60
C SER A 2 25.91 -7.86 26.39
N GLN A 3 26.07 -7.42 25.15
CA GLN A 3 26.83 -6.21 24.87
C GLN A 3 26.11 -5.00 25.47
N SER A 4 26.80 -4.26 26.35
CA SER A 4 26.34 -2.99 26.88
C SER A 4 26.29 -1.94 25.76
N GLU A 5 25.10 -1.50 25.34
CA GLU A 5 24.92 -0.41 24.39
C GLU A 5 25.66 0.87 24.87
N SER A 6 26.44 1.48 23.98
CA SER A 6 27.17 2.71 24.28
C SER A 6 26.23 3.91 24.47
N LEU A 7 26.64 4.92 25.26
CA LEU A 7 25.86 6.14 25.46
C LEU A 7 25.54 6.87 24.14
N LEU A 8 26.45 6.80 23.16
CA LEU A 8 26.23 7.36 21.83
C LEU A 8 25.13 6.63 21.07
N GLN A 9 25.09 5.29 21.13
CA GLN A 9 24.03 4.48 20.54
C GLN A 9 22.67 4.83 21.16
N LYS A 10 22.60 4.99 22.49
CA LYS A 10 21.38 5.41 23.19
C LYS A 10 20.90 6.81 22.77
N LYS A 11 21.82 7.79 22.68
CA LYS A 11 21.51 9.15 22.21
C LYS A 11 21.00 9.15 20.76
N ARG A 12 21.67 8.41 19.87
CA ARG A 12 21.26 8.26 18.47
C ARG A 12 19.88 7.63 18.35
N ARG A 13 19.61 6.55 19.10
CA ARG A 13 18.30 5.87 19.11
C ARG A 13 17.19 6.78 19.64
N ARG A 14 17.46 7.56 20.69
CA ARG A 14 16.51 8.56 21.20
C ARG A 14 16.21 9.63 20.16
N PHE A 15 17.24 10.20 19.52
CA PHE A 15 17.10 11.21 18.48
C PHE A 15 16.28 10.70 17.29
N LEU A 16 16.61 9.51 16.78
CA LEU A 16 15.88 8.87 15.69
C LEU A 16 14.42 8.62 16.09
N ARG A 17 14.15 8.13 17.30
CA ARG A 17 12.77 7.92 17.76
C ARG A 17 11.95 9.20 17.89
N THR A 18 12.57 10.31 18.29
CA THR A 18 11.86 11.60 18.44
C THR A 18 11.67 12.32 17.12
N HIS A 19 12.62 12.25 16.18
CA HIS A 19 12.59 13.04 14.94
C HIS A 19 12.19 12.23 13.71
N PHE A 20 12.39 10.91 13.73
CA PHE A 20 12.03 9.99 12.66
C PHE A 20 11.05 8.95 13.22
N LYS A 21 9.79 9.36 13.33
CA LYS A 21 8.70 8.41 13.58
C LYS A 21 8.69 7.38 12.44
N LYS A 22 8.45 6.11 12.79
CA LYS A 22 8.44 5.01 11.81
C LYS A 22 7.41 5.23 10.68
N THR A 23 6.37 6.02 10.93
CA THR A 23 5.28 6.31 9.99
C THR A 23 5.42 7.68 9.31
N HIS A 24 6.64 8.22 9.23
CA HIS A 24 6.86 9.52 8.60
C HIS A 24 6.72 9.41 7.08
N VAL A 25 6.08 10.40 6.44
CA VAL A 25 5.76 10.36 5.00
C VAL A 25 7.00 10.25 4.11
N LEU A 26 8.07 10.99 4.42
CA LEU A 26 9.31 11.01 3.63
C LEU A 26 10.01 9.64 3.48
N PRO A 27 10.29 8.88 4.55
CA PRO A 27 10.85 7.53 4.39
C PRO A 27 9.87 6.56 3.72
N ASN A 28 8.56 6.68 3.98
CA ASN A 28 7.54 5.82 3.38
C ASN A 28 7.45 5.98 1.85
N ILE A 29 7.46 7.22 1.35
CA ILE A 29 7.45 7.45 -0.11
C ILE A 29 8.71 6.88 -0.78
N GLY A 30 9.87 6.97 -0.12
CA GLY A 30 11.10 6.34 -0.59
C GLY A 30 10.98 4.81 -0.70
N ILE A 31 10.39 4.17 0.30
CA ILE A 31 10.10 2.71 0.29
C ILE A 31 9.19 2.35 -0.89
N ILE A 32 8.09 3.09 -1.08
CA ILE A 32 7.14 2.84 -2.16
C ILE A 32 7.82 2.95 -3.53
N ILE A 33 8.58 4.03 -3.76
CA ILE A 33 9.29 4.25 -5.03
C ILE A 33 10.26 3.10 -5.32
N LEU A 34 11.09 2.72 -4.34
CA LEU A 34 12.07 1.64 -4.51
C LEU A 34 11.38 0.30 -4.77
N SER A 35 10.28 0.03 -4.07
CA SER A 35 9.52 -1.21 -4.21
C SER A 35 8.87 -1.34 -5.59
N LEU A 36 8.34 -0.24 -6.14
CA LEU A 36 7.82 -0.21 -7.51
C LEU A 36 8.97 -0.34 -8.53
N LEU A 37 10.06 0.41 -8.36
CA LEU A 37 11.18 0.43 -9.30
C LEU A 37 11.84 -0.95 -9.46
N TYR A 38 12.03 -1.68 -8.36
CA TYR A 38 12.72 -2.98 -8.39
C TYR A 38 11.76 -4.19 -8.45
N GLY A 39 10.48 -3.98 -8.19
CA GLY A 39 9.48 -5.04 -8.09
C GLY A 39 8.50 -5.12 -9.26
N ALA A 40 8.08 -3.99 -9.84
CA ALA A 40 6.93 -3.95 -10.75
C ALA A 40 7.18 -4.57 -12.14
N GLN A 41 8.42 -4.98 -12.43
CA GLN A 41 8.80 -5.63 -13.70
C GLN A 41 8.72 -7.17 -13.63
N ASP A 42 8.21 -7.76 -12.54
CA ASP A 42 8.06 -9.20 -12.44
C ASP A 42 6.84 -9.71 -13.22
N GLU A 43 7.06 -10.29 -14.39
CA GLU A 43 5.99 -10.79 -15.26
C GLU A 43 5.21 -11.98 -14.67
N LYS A 44 5.84 -12.76 -13.79
CA LYS A 44 5.20 -13.97 -13.21
C LYS A 44 4.35 -13.64 -12.01
N ASP A 45 4.76 -12.66 -11.22
CA ASP A 45 4.02 -12.14 -10.08
C ASP A 45 4.06 -10.61 -10.06
N PRO A 46 3.23 -9.95 -10.91
CA PRO A 46 3.28 -8.50 -11.12
C PRO A 46 3.02 -7.65 -9.88
N LEU A 47 2.50 -8.26 -8.80
CA LEU A 47 2.27 -7.60 -7.51
C LEU A 47 3.31 -8.00 -6.45
N GLY A 48 3.64 -9.29 -6.38
CA GLY A 48 4.25 -9.88 -5.20
C GLY A 48 5.64 -9.37 -4.91
N LYS A 49 6.48 -9.15 -5.93
CA LYS A 49 7.85 -8.67 -5.71
C LYS A 49 7.87 -7.27 -5.07
N SER A 50 7.02 -6.36 -5.54
CA SER A 50 6.89 -5.02 -4.96
C SER A 50 6.37 -5.04 -3.53
N ILE A 51 5.33 -5.84 -3.22
CA ILE A 51 4.82 -5.98 -1.85
C ILE A 51 5.89 -6.57 -0.93
N CYS A 52 6.61 -7.61 -1.36
CA CYS A 52 7.66 -8.24 -0.56
C CYS A 52 8.79 -7.26 -0.26
N ILE A 53 9.24 -6.46 -1.23
CA ILE A 53 10.28 -5.44 -1.01
C ILE A 53 9.81 -4.44 0.05
N ALA A 54 8.60 -3.89 -0.07
CA ALA A 54 8.07 -2.93 0.88
C ALA A 54 7.94 -3.49 2.30
N ALA A 55 7.46 -4.74 2.42
CA ALA A 55 7.37 -5.43 3.70
C ALA A 55 8.75 -5.65 4.34
N MET A 56 9.75 -6.06 3.54
CA MET A 56 11.12 -6.30 4.01
C MET A 56 11.88 -5.03 4.38
N MET A 57 11.55 -3.88 3.77
CA MET A 57 12.13 -2.58 4.14
C MET A 57 11.66 -2.09 5.52
N GLY A 58 10.56 -2.64 6.04
CA GLY A 58 10.06 -2.39 7.39
C GLY A 58 9.38 -1.02 7.53
N LEU A 59 9.48 -0.46 8.75
CA LEU A 59 8.80 0.77 9.15
C LEU A 59 7.26 0.66 9.12
N ASP A 60 6.60 1.31 8.17
CA ASP A 60 5.14 1.42 8.02
C ASP A 60 4.65 0.44 6.95
N THR A 61 4.80 -0.86 7.24
CA THR A 61 4.69 -1.91 6.25
C THR A 61 3.28 -2.06 5.69
N ASP A 62 2.26 -1.90 6.52
CA ASP A 62 0.85 -1.95 6.14
C ASP A 62 0.50 -0.83 5.17
N CYS A 63 0.86 0.42 5.47
CA CYS A 63 0.59 1.56 4.59
C CYS A 63 1.39 1.46 3.28
N ASN A 64 2.67 1.10 3.35
CA ASN A 64 3.52 0.98 2.16
C ASN A 64 3.03 -0.14 1.22
N CYS A 65 2.73 -1.33 1.76
CA CYS A 65 2.17 -2.43 0.99
C CYS A 65 0.78 -2.09 0.43
N GLY A 66 -0.07 -1.43 1.23
CA GLY A 66 -1.40 -0.99 0.81
C GLY A 66 -1.35 0.00 -0.36
N ASN A 67 -0.45 0.99 -0.31
CA ASN A 67 -0.26 1.96 -1.39
C ASN A 67 0.24 1.29 -2.68
N ILE A 68 1.21 0.37 -2.58
CA ILE A 68 1.70 -0.41 -3.72
C ILE A 68 0.57 -1.25 -4.32
N GLY A 69 -0.22 -1.93 -3.47
CA GLY A 69 -1.36 -2.72 -3.89
C GLY A 69 -2.43 -1.89 -4.60
N ALA A 70 -2.67 -0.66 -4.16
CA ALA A 70 -3.60 0.25 -4.84
C ALA A 70 -3.08 0.68 -6.22
N VAL A 71 -1.81 1.10 -6.33
CA VAL A 71 -1.19 1.54 -7.60
C VAL A 71 -1.18 0.40 -8.60
N LEU A 72 -0.62 -0.75 -8.23
CA LEU A 72 -0.51 -1.91 -9.12
C LEU A 72 -1.87 -2.55 -9.37
N GLY A 73 -2.77 -2.57 -8.39
CA GLY A 73 -4.13 -3.10 -8.57
C GLY A 73 -4.94 -2.33 -9.62
N VAL A 74 -4.81 -1.00 -9.67
CA VAL A 74 -5.43 -0.19 -10.73
C VAL A 74 -4.78 -0.44 -12.08
N GLN A 75 -3.45 -0.57 -12.12
CA GLN A 75 -2.70 -0.79 -13.36
C GLN A 75 -2.96 -2.18 -13.96
N LEU A 76 -3.04 -3.20 -13.11
CA LEU A 76 -3.12 -4.60 -13.52
C LEU A 76 -4.57 -5.08 -13.68
N GLY A 77 -5.52 -4.56 -12.90
CA GLY A 77 -6.84 -5.19 -12.76
C GLY A 77 -6.83 -6.36 -11.78
N ALA A 78 -7.98 -6.65 -11.18
CA ALA A 78 -8.12 -7.66 -10.11
C ALA A 78 -7.99 -9.10 -10.62
N GLU A 79 -8.21 -9.32 -11.91
CA GLU A 79 -8.06 -10.59 -12.62
C GLU A 79 -6.60 -11.00 -12.81
N ASN A 80 -5.68 -10.02 -12.88
CA ASN A 80 -4.25 -10.25 -13.07
C ASN A 80 -3.48 -10.36 -11.73
N ILE A 81 -4.17 -10.23 -10.59
CA ILE A 81 -3.59 -10.48 -9.27
C ILE A 81 -3.68 -11.99 -8.97
N LEU A 82 -2.53 -12.61 -8.69
CA LEU A 82 -2.46 -14.04 -8.39
C LEU A 82 -3.32 -14.43 -7.18
N PRO A 83 -4.04 -15.58 -7.22
CA PRO A 83 -4.92 -16.03 -6.14
C PRO A 83 -4.27 -16.05 -4.76
N LYS A 84 -2.99 -16.44 -4.67
CA LYS A 84 -2.23 -16.46 -3.40
C LYS A 84 -2.21 -15.12 -2.63
N TRP A 85 -2.42 -14.00 -3.30
CA TRP A 85 -2.45 -12.67 -2.68
C TRP A 85 -3.86 -12.23 -2.26
N LYS A 86 -4.91 -12.81 -2.85
CA LYS A 86 -6.30 -12.37 -2.66
C LYS A 86 -7.18 -13.40 -1.96
N ASP A 87 -6.96 -14.70 -2.20
CA ASP A 87 -7.72 -15.78 -1.58
C ASP A 87 -7.65 -15.77 -0.04
N PRO A 88 -6.49 -15.47 0.60
CA PRO A 88 -6.42 -15.38 2.06
C PRO A 88 -7.31 -14.28 2.65
N LEU A 89 -7.64 -13.24 1.88
CA LEU A 89 -8.50 -12.14 2.33
C LEU A 89 -9.98 -12.51 2.34
N GLN A 90 -10.35 -13.60 1.66
CA GLN A 90 -11.73 -14.10 1.56
C GLN A 90 -12.75 -13.01 1.19
N ASP A 91 -12.34 -12.09 0.31
CA ASP A 91 -13.12 -10.93 -0.11
C ASP A 91 -13.72 -10.15 1.08
N THR A 92 -13.01 -10.06 2.21
CA THR A 92 -13.53 -9.47 3.46
C THR A 92 -12.76 -8.21 3.83
N PHE A 93 -13.49 -7.15 4.18
CA PHE A 93 -12.95 -5.88 4.67
C PHE A 93 -13.64 -5.50 5.99
N ALA A 94 -12.85 -5.16 7.01
CA ALA A 94 -13.34 -4.74 8.31
C ALA A 94 -12.83 -3.33 8.65
N THR A 95 -13.69 -2.51 9.25
CA THR A 95 -13.37 -1.12 9.61
C THR A 95 -14.13 -0.69 10.86
N TYR A 96 -13.71 0.41 11.48
CA TYR A 96 -14.35 1.01 12.66
C TYR A 96 -15.40 2.08 12.31
N VAL A 97 -15.79 2.19 11.04
CA VAL A 97 -16.86 3.11 10.62
C VAL A 97 -18.21 2.54 11.03
N LYS A 98 -18.91 3.25 11.93
CA LYS A 98 -20.23 2.85 12.45
C LYS A 98 -21.23 2.62 11.32
N GLY A 99 -21.91 1.47 11.35
CA GLY A 99 -22.87 1.02 10.32
C GLY A 99 -22.23 0.47 9.05
N HIS A 100 -20.90 0.40 9.01
CA HIS A 100 -20.08 0.01 7.88
C HIS A 100 -18.91 -0.88 8.31
N GLU A 101 -19.06 -1.62 9.41
CA GLU A 101 -17.98 -2.32 10.09
C GLU A 101 -17.42 -3.50 9.28
N LYS A 102 -18.23 -4.06 8.38
CA LYS A 102 -17.88 -5.20 7.51
C LYS A 102 -18.39 -4.96 6.10
N TRP A 103 -17.55 -5.28 5.13
CA TRP A 103 -17.82 -5.19 3.70
C TRP A 103 -17.18 -6.34 2.96
N LYS A 104 -17.68 -6.61 1.75
CA LYS A 104 -16.86 -7.26 0.74
C LYS A 104 -15.92 -6.28 0.07
N ILE A 105 -14.68 -6.68 -0.20
CA ILE A 105 -13.71 -5.84 -0.92
C ILE A 105 -14.25 -5.51 -2.30
N THR A 106 -14.82 -6.50 -3.00
CA THR A 106 -15.44 -6.34 -4.32
C THR A 106 -16.60 -5.34 -4.33
N GLU A 107 -17.53 -5.45 -3.38
CA GLU A 107 -18.68 -4.55 -3.25
C GLU A 107 -18.24 -3.11 -2.96
N LEU A 108 -17.28 -2.94 -2.05
CA LEU A 108 -16.73 -1.63 -1.72
C LEU A 108 -16.01 -0.99 -2.91
N ALA A 109 -15.19 -1.77 -3.62
CA ALA A 109 -14.52 -1.31 -4.84
C ALA A 109 -15.53 -0.87 -5.91
N GLN A 110 -16.56 -1.70 -6.17
CA GLN A 110 -17.61 -1.37 -7.13
C GLN A 110 -18.38 -0.09 -6.74
N ARG A 111 -18.68 0.08 -5.46
CA ARG A 111 -19.31 1.30 -4.93
C ARG A 111 -18.44 2.54 -5.21
N ILE A 112 -17.15 2.48 -4.89
CA ILE A 112 -16.20 3.58 -5.12
C ILE A 112 -16.11 3.91 -6.61
N THR A 113 -16.00 2.90 -7.48
CA THR A 113 -15.97 3.08 -8.94
C THR A 113 -17.25 3.73 -9.46
N ASN A 114 -18.42 3.33 -8.95
CA ASN A 114 -19.70 3.91 -9.36
C ASN A 114 -19.79 5.40 -9.00
N VAL A 115 -19.36 5.78 -7.79
CA VAL A 115 -19.27 7.19 -7.39
C VAL A 115 -18.29 7.95 -8.29
N GLY A 116 -17.12 7.37 -8.58
CA GLY A 116 -16.14 7.98 -9.48
C GLY A 116 -16.70 8.25 -10.88
N LYS A 117 -17.44 7.31 -11.46
CA LYS A 117 -18.10 7.47 -12.78
C LYS A 117 -19.12 8.62 -12.77
N LEU A 118 -19.87 8.79 -11.69
CA LEU A 118 -20.81 9.92 -11.55
C LEU A 118 -20.07 11.26 -11.51
N ILE A 119 -18.99 11.35 -10.72
CA ILE A 119 -18.18 12.57 -10.61
C ILE A 119 -17.56 12.93 -11.96
N VAL A 120 -16.99 11.94 -12.67
CA VAL A 120 -16.38 12.15 -14.00
C VAL A 120 -17.44 12.66 -14.99
N LYS A 121 -18.64 12.08 -14.99
CA LYS A 121 -19.74 12.52 -15.87
C LYS A 121 -20.17 13.98 -15.60
N GLU A 122 -20.21 14.38 -14.34
CA GLU A 122 -20.66 15.73 -13.96
C GLU A 122 -19.58 16.81 -14.12
N LYS A 123 -18.32 16.50 -13.78
CA LYS A 123 -17.26 17.50 -13.58
C LYS A 123 -16.10 17.42 -14.55
N CYS A 124 -15.92 16.33 -15.28
CA CYS A 124 -14.78 16.13 -16.18
C CYS A 124 -15.27 16.05 -17.64
N LYS A 125 -15.57 17.21 -18.24
CA LYS A 125 -15.98 17.32 -19.65
C LYS A 125 -14.83 17.06 -20.62
N ASP A 126 -13.62 17.46 -20.24
CA ASP A 126 -12.41 17.29 -21.04
C ASP A 126 -11.64 16.05 -20.55
N GLN A 127 -11.95 14.89 -21.13
CA GLN A 127 -11.25 13.64 -20.80
C GLN A 127 -10.01 13.48 -21.68
N VAL A 128 -8.84 13.40 -21.05
CA VAL A 128 -7.60 13.01 -21.71
C VAL A 128 -7.42 11.50 -21.56
N LYS A 129 -7.39 10.78 -22.68
CA LYS A 129 -7.01 9.37 -22.70
C LYS A 129 -5.49 9.27 -22.76
N ILE A 130 -4.89 8.68 -21.74
CA ILE A 130 -3.48 8.31 -21.74
C ILE A 130 -3.42 6.89 -22.31
N LEU A 131 -2.72 6.74 -23.44
CA LEU A 131 -2.49 5.47 -24.13
C LEU A 131 -1.36 4.69 -23.48
#